data_AF-A0A7S0IVZ9-F1
#
_entry.id   AF-A0A7S0IVZ9-F1
#
_cell.length_a   1.000
_cell.length_b   1.000
_cell.length_c   1.000
_cell.angle_alpha   90.00
_cell.angle_beta   90.00
_cell.angle_gamma   90.00
#
_symmetry.space_group_name_H-M   'P 1'
#
loop_
_entity.id
_entity.type
_entity.pdbx_description
1 polymer ?
#
loop_
_entity_poly.entity_id
_entity_poly.type
_entity_poly.pdbx_seq_one_letter_code
_entity_poly.pdbx_strand_id
1 'polypeptide(L)'
;EHPAIIYFMTMLVGAGGNAGNQSAVRIIRGLATGEVNPASANTYLIAELRMALAIALVLVAAGFLRVLIFHVSLLDAAAISSSLFAIVGSSVVLGAMLPLALNAVRIDAAHASTTIQVVMDILGVLLTCAISTYVFSSVSGADVAWSGMPSWLSIALDM
;
A
#
# COMPACT_ATOMS: atom_id res chain seq x y z
N GLU A 1 13.36 19.04 -5.41
CA GLU A 1 11.88 19.06 -5.33
C GLU A 1 11.34 18.03 -6.32
N HIS A 2 10.57 17.03 -5.86
CA HIS A 2 10.14 15.90 -6.70
C HIS A 2 8.60 15.81 -6.78
N PRO A 3 7.95 16.56 -7.69
CA PRO A 3 6.49 16.61 -7.81
C PRO A 3 5.85 15.27 -8.21
N ALA A 4 6.64 14.35 -8.79
CA ALA A 4 6.17 13.02 -9.17
C ALA A 4 5.60 12.21 -7.98
N ILE A 5 6.16 12.37 -6.78
CA ILE A 5 5.74 11.62 -5.58
C ILE A 5 4.30 11.99 -5.20
N ILE A 6 3.92 13.25 -5.34
CA ILE A 6 2.59 13.74 -4.98
C ILE A 6 1.52 13.17 -5.93
N TYR A 7 1.83 13.06 -7.23
CA TYR A 7 0.93 12.42 -8.21
C TYR A 7 0.74 10.92 -7.96
N PHE A 8 1.80 10.22 -7.54
CA PHE A 8 1.67 8.82 -7.12
C PHE A 8 0.98 8.69 -5.76
N MET A 9 1.14 9.65 -4.86
CA MET A 9 0.52 9.64 -3.53
C MET A 9 -1.01 9.64 -3.63
N THR A 10 -1.60 10.52 -4.44
CA THR A 10 -3.06 10.57 -4.62
C THR A 10 -3.60 9.29 -5.25
N MET A 11 -2.87 8.72 -6.21
CA MET A 11 -3.22 7.43 -6.81
C MET A 11 -3.13 6.27 -5.81
N LEU A 12 -2.08 6.22 -4.98
CA LEU A 12 -1.86 5.19 -3.97
C LEU A 12 -2.90 5.25 -2.84
N VAL A 13 -3.16 6.46 -2.33
CA VAL A 13 -4.19 6.71 -1.31
C VAL A 13 -5.56 6.33 -1.87
N GLY A 14 -5.88 6.74 -3.10
CA GLY A 14 -7.14 6.41 -3.75
C GLY A 14 -7.33 4.90 -3.96
N ALA A 15 -6.30 4.19 -4.45
CA ALA A 15 -6.34 2.75 -4.62
C ALA A 15 -6.44 2.00 -3.29
N GLY A 16 -5.69 2.44 -2.28
CA GLY A 16 -5.74 1.91 -0.92
C GLY A 16 -7.13 2.09 -0.30
N GLY A 17 -7.65 3.32 -0.29
CA GLY A 17 -8.97 3.62 0.25
C GLY A 17 -10.09 2.82 -0.42
N ASN A 18 -10.04 2.67 -1.75
CA ASN A 18 -11.06 1.90 -2.48
C ASN A 18 -10.98 0.39 -2.18
N ALA A 19 -9.78 -0.18 -2.07
CA ALA A 19 -9.60 -1.57 -1.66
C ALA A 19 -10.06 -1.82 -0.21
N GLY A 20 -9.73 -0.92 0.70
CA GLY A 20 -10.15 -0.99 2.11
C GLY A 20 -11.66 -0.85 2.27
N ASN A 21 -12.29 0.08 1.53
CA ASN A 21 -13.75 0.22 1.53
C ASN A 21 -14.44 -1.00 0.91
N GLN A 22 -13.87 -1.61 -0.13
CA GLN A 22 -14.42 -2.86 -0.67
C GLN A 22 -14.39 -3.98 0.37
N SER A 23 -13.27 -4.15 1.07
CA SER A 23 -13.14 -5.13 2.15
C SER A 23 -14.17 -4.86 3.26
N ALA A 24 -14.32 -3.59 3.65
CA ALA A 24 -15.29 -3.16 4.65
C ALA A 24 -16.73 -3.46 4.26
N VAL A 25 -17.12 -3.12 3.02
CA VAL A 25 -18.48 -3.36 2.52
C VAL A 25 -18.80 -4.86 2.53
N ARG A 26 -17.84 -5.74 2.19
CA ARG A 26 -18.04 -7.19 2.27
C ARG A 26 -18.31 -7.65 3.69
N ILE A 27 -17.55 -7.14 4.67
CA ILE A 27 -17.78 -7.46 6.08
C ILE A 27 -19.11 -6.89 6.59
N ILE A 28 -19.42 -5.62 6.31
CA ILE A 28 -20.69 -4.98 6.72
C ILE A 28 -21.88 -5.76 6.15
N ARG A 29 -21.82 -6.13 4.88
CA ARG A 29 -22.88 -6.89 4.22
C ARG A 29 -23.01 -8.29 4.81
N GLY A 30 -21.88 -8.96 5.07
CA GLY A 30 -21.86 -10.26 5.74
C GLY A 30 -22.39 -10.22 7.18
N LEU A 31 -22.15 -9.12 7.90
CA LEU A 31 -22.74 -8.87 9.23
C LEU A 31 -24.25 -8.67 9.12
N ALA A 32 -24.71 -7.90 8.13
CA ALA A 32 -26.13 -7.64 7.90
C ALA A 32 -26.91 -8.88 7.43
N THR A 33 -26.28 -9.78 6.67
CA THR A 33 -26.89 -11.05 6.23
C THR A 33 -26.76 -12.17 7.25
N GLY A 34 -26.01 -11.97 8.34
CA GLY A 34 -25.75 -12.99 9.38
C GLY A 34 -24.76 -14.07 8.95
N GLU A 35 -24.08 -13.90 7.82
CA GLU A 35 -23.00 -14.79 7.36
C GLU A 35 -21.71 -14.59 8.16
N VAL A 36 -21.48 -13.36 8.65
CA VAL A 36 -20.34 -12.99 9.49
C VAL A 36 -20.81 -12.95 10.95
N ASN A 37 -20.31 -13.91 11.72
CA ASN A 37 -20.56 -14.08 13.14
C ASN A 37 -19.20 -14.09 13.87
N PRO A 38 -19.15 -13.89 15.20
CA PRO A 38 -17.89 -13.95 15.95
C PRO A 38 -17.11 -15.27 15.73
N ALA A 39 -17.81 -16.37 15.48
CA ALA A 39 -17.23 -17.68 15.17
C ALA A 39 -16.73 -17.81 13.71
N SER A 40 -17.31 -17.08 12.75
CA SER A 40 -16.90 -17.10 11.33
C SER A 40 -15.99 -15.93 10.95
N ALA A 41 -15.86 -14.91 11.79
CA ALA A 41 -15.07 -13.70 11.55
C ALA A 41 -13.62 -14.02 11.15
N ASN A 42 -12.98 -15.00 11.80
CA ASN A 42 -11.62 -15.41 11.46
C ASN A 42 -11.53 -15.99 10.03
N THR A 43 -12.52 -16.77 9.60
CA THR A 43 -12.59 -17.31 8.23
C THR A 43 -12.68 -16.19 7.19
N TYR A 44 -13.47 -15.16 7.48
CA TYR A 44 -13.58 -13.98 6.61
C TYR A 44 -12.31 -13.14 6.58
N LEU A 45 -11.66 -12.93 7.73
CA LEU A 45 -10.37 -12.26 7.80
C LEU A 45 -9.29 -13.00 6.99
N ILE A 46 -9.26 -14.34 7.07
CA ILE A 46 -8.35 -15.16 6.26
C ILE A 46 -8.67 -15.02 4.77
N ALA A 47 -9.94 -14.96 4.38
CA ALA A 47 -10.33 -14.76 2.98
C ALA A 47 -9.87 -13.39 2.44
N GLU A 48 -10.02 -12.32 3.23
CA GLU A 48 -9.53 -10.99 2.88
C GLU A 48 -7.99 -10.94 2.83
N LEU A 49 -7.31 -11.63 3.76
CA LEU A 49 -5.85 -11.75 3.72
C LEU A 49 -5.38 -12.47 2.44
N ARG A 50 -6.11 -13.49 1.99
CA ARG A 50 -5.83 -14.20 0.72
C ARG A 50 -6.03 -13.28 -0.49
N MET A 51 -7.04 -12.40 -0.48
CA MET A 51 -7.20 -11.39 -1.53
C MET A 51 -6.05 -10.37 -1.52
N ALA A 52 -5.64 -9.89 -0.35
CA ALA A 52 -4.47 -9.01 -0.23
C ALA A 52 -3.21 -9.67 -0.79
N LEU A 53 -3.00 -10.96 -0.48
CA LEU A 53 -1.91 -11.77 -1.04
C LEU A 53 -2.01 -11.96 -2.56
N ALA A 54 -3.21 -12.17 -3.11
CA ALA A 54 -3.40 -12.27 -4.55
C ALA A 54 -3.04 -10.95 -5.26
N ILE A 55 -3.47 -9.81 -4.70
CA ILE A 55 -3.11 -8.48 -5.21
C ILE A 55 -1.60 -8.25 -5.13
N ALA A 56 -0.96 -8.68 -4.05
CA ALA A 56 0.49 -8.65 -3.88
C ALA A 56 1.23 -9.40 -4.99
N LEU A 57 0.76 -10.61 -5.30
CA LEU A 57 1.37 -11.45 -6.31
C LEU A 57 1.32 -10.79 -7.69
N VAL A 58 0.18 -10.17 -8.03
CA VAL A 58 0.01 -9.41 -9.28
C VAL A 58 0.95 -8.21 -9.32
N LEU A 59 1.11 -7.48 -8.19
CA LEU A 59 2.03 -6.35 -8.09
C LEU A 59 3.48 -6.76 -8.26
N VAL A 60 3.90 -7.87 -7.65
CA VAL A 60 5.26 -8.42 -7.81
C VAL A 60 5.49 -8.84 -9.26
N ALA A 61 4.52 -9.52 -9.89
CA ALA A 61 4.61 -9.90 -11.29
C ALA A 61 4.71 -8.68 -12.23
N ALA A 62 3.90 -7.64 -11.97
CA ALA A 62 3.96 -6.39 -12.72
C ALA A 62 5.29 -5.65 -12.52
N GLY A 63 5.84 -5.66 -11.29
CA GLY A 63 7.16 -5.12 -10.99
C GLY A 63 8.27 -5.85 -11.75
N PHE A 64 8.22 -7.19 -11.78
CA PHE A 64 9.18 -8.01 -12.52
C PHE A 64 9.09 -7.76 -14.04
N LEU A 65 7.88 -7.65 -14.58
CA LEU A 65 7.65 -7.32 -15.98
C LEU A 65 8.22 -5.94 -16.35
N ARG A 66 8.08 -4.96 -15.46
CA ARG A 66 8.64 -3.62 -15.65
C ARG A 66 10.18 -3.64 -15.69
N VAL A 67 10.84 -4.43 -14.84
CA VAL A 67 12.31 -4.62 -14.86
C VAL A 67 12.76 -5.19 -16.21
N LEU A 68 12.05 -6.19 -16.71
CA LEU A 68 12.37 -6.82 -18.00
C LEU A 68 12.21 -5.86 -19.18
N ILE A 69 11.17 -5.01 -19.19
CA ILE A 69 10.87 -4.09 -20.30
C ILE A 69 11.78 -2.85 -20.28
N PHE A 70 12.03 -2.27 -19.10
CA PHE A 70 12.69 -0.96 -18.98
C PHE A 70 14.15 -1.03 -18.53
N HIS A 71 14.73 -2.22 -18.35
CA HIS A 71 16.11 -2.42 -17.86
C HIS A 71 16.43 -1.62 -16.58
N VAL A 72 15.44 -1.45 -15.72
CA VAL A 72 15.57 -0.75 -14.43
C VAL A 72 16.28 -1.66 -13.42
N SER A 73 17.02 -1.06 -12.50
CA SER A 73 17.64 -1.72 -11.35
C SER A 73 16.62 -2.58 -10.57
N LEU A 74 17.01 -3.82 -10.25
CA LEU A 74 16.17 -4.77 -9.51
C LEU A 74 15.76 -4.23 -8.12
N LEU A 75 16.61 -3.38 -7.54
CA LEU A 75 16.41 -2.70 -6.26
C LEU A 75 15.21 -1.74 -6.27
N ASP A 76 15.07 -0.91 -7.30
CA ASP A 76 13.99 0.10 -7.36
C ASP A 76 12.63 -0.56 -7.57
N ALA A 77 12.56 -1.61 -8.39
CA ALA A 77 11.35 -2.38 -8.60
C ALA A 77 10.93 -3.16 -7.34
N ALA A 78 11.88 -3.73 -6.60
CA ALA A 78 11.63 -4.39 -5.32
C ALA A 78 11.14 -3.41 -4.24
N ALA A 79 11.72 -2.20 -4.18
CA ALA A 79 11.33 -1.15 -3.24
C ALA A 79 9.89 -0.65 -3.49
N ILE A 80 9.52 -0.41 -4.74
CA ILE A 80 8.17 0.06 -5.11
C ILE A 80 7.12 -1.04 -4.88
N SER A 81 7.41 -2.28 -5.30
CA SER A 81 6.48 -3.41 -5.14
C SER A 81 6.24 -3.78 -3.67
N SER A 82 7.28 -3.78 -2.84
CA SER A 82 7.16 -4.02 -1.39
C SER A 82 6.39 -2.90 -0.67
N SER A 83 6.60 -1.64 -1.07
CA SER A 83 5.87 -0.49 -0.55
C SER A 83 4.38 -0.54 -0.88
N LEU A 84 4.04 -0.82 -2.15
CA LEU A 84 2.66 -1.02 -2.59
C LEU A 84 1.99 -2.20 -1.86
N PHE A 85 2.73 -3.29 -1.67
CA PHE A 85 2.25 -4.45 -0.92
C PHE A 85 1.90 -4.07 0.53
N ALA A 86 2.78 -3.36 1.23
CA ALA A 86 2.54 -2.93 2.60
C ALA A 86 1.33 -1.99 2.71
N ILE A 87 1.17 -1.05 1.77
CA ILE A 87 0.05 -0.11 1.76
C ILE A 87 -1.28 -0.85 1.48
N VAL A 88 -1.34 -1.68 0.44
CA VAL A 88 -2.58 -2.40 0.09
C VAL A 88 -2.93 -3.44 1.15
N GLY A 89 -1.93 -4.17 1.66
CA GLY A 89 -2.12 -5.16 2.72
C GLY A 89 -2.65 -4.53 4.00
N SER A 90 -2.04 -3.43 4.46
CA SER A 90 -2.53 -2.70 5.63
C SER A 90 -3.94 -2.13 5.41
N SER A 91 -4.24 -1.64 4.20
CA SER A 91 -5.58 -1.17 3.84
C SER A 91 -6.66 -2.24 3.96
N VAL A 92 -6.43 -3.42 3.36
CA VAL A 92 -7.40 -4.52 3.38
C VAL A 92 -7.61 -5.03 4.80
N VAL A 93 -6.54 -5.15 5.59
CA VAL A 93 -6.64 -5.59 6.99
C VAL A 93 -7.45 -4.60 7.82
N LEU A 94 -7.18 -3.30 7.68
CA LEU A 94 -7.93 -2.26 8.40
C LEU A 94 -9.39 -2.17 7.93
N GLY A 95 -9.61 -2.31 6.62
CA GLY A 95 -10.93 -2.37 6.01
C GLY A 95 -11.79 -3.51 6.56
N ALA A 96 -11.18 -4.67 6.81
CA ALA A 96 -11.89 -5.83 7.38
C ALA A 96 -12.05 -5.76 8.91
N MET A 97 -11.05 -5.22 9.62
CA MET A 97 -11.04 -5.17 11.09
C MET A 97 -11.95 -4.09 11.67
N LEU A 98 -12.03 -2.91 11.04
CA LEU A 98 -12.79 -1.78 11.60
C LEU A 98 -14.30 -2.07 11.75
N PRO A 99 -15.00 -2.66 10.76
CA PRO A 99 -16.41 -2.99 10.90
C PRO A 99 -16.67 -4.08 11.96
N LEU A 100 -15.76 -5.07 12.07
CA LEU A 100 -15.83 -6.11 13.11
C LEU A 100 -15.68 -5.50 14.51
N ALA A 101 -14.73 -4.56 14.67
CA ALA A 101 -14.50 -3.86 15.93
C ALA A 101 -15.71 -3.00 16.34
N LEU A 102 -16.29 -2.25 15.39
CA LEU A 102 -17.50 -1.46 15.65
C LEU A 102 -18.69 -2.33 16.05
N ASN A 103 -18.90 -3.44 15.35
CA ASN A 103 -19.94 -4.40 15.68
C ASN A 103 -19.72 -5.04 17.06
N ALA A 104 -18.47 -5.31 17.46
CA ALA A 104 -18.16 -5.84 18.79
C ALA A 104 -18.52 -4.84 19.92
N VAL A 105 -18.40 -3.54 19.66
CA VAL A 105 -18.79 -2.46 20.59
C VAL A 105 -20.30 -2.12 20.49
N ARG A 106 -21.07 -2.85 19.67
CA ARG A 106 -22.50 -2.62 19.36
C ARG A 106 -22.78 -1.27 18.69
N ILE A 107 -21.81 -0.73 17.96
CA ILE A 107 -21.98 0.44 17.10
C ILE A 107 -22.34 -0.05 15.70
N ASP A 108 -23.27 0.64 15.03
CA ASP A 108 -23.69 0.27 13.68
C ASP A 108 -22.54 0.29 12.68
N ALA A 109 -22.23 -0.89 12.12
CA ALA A 109 -21.15 -1.10 11.16
C ALA A 109 -21.34 -0.30 9.86
N ALA A 110 -22.54 0.23 9.58
CA ALA A 110 -22.77 1.14 8.46
C ALA A 110 -21.87 2.41 8.52
N HIS A 111 -21.51 2.88 9.73
CA HIS A 111 -20.62 4.02 9.92
C HIS A 111 -19.14 3.68 9.67
N ALA A 112 -18.81 2.39 9.49
CA ALA A 112 -17.44 1.97 9.26
C ALA A 112 -16.91 2.46 7.91
N SER A 113 -17.74 2.47 6.84
CA SER A 113 -17.26 2.81 5.49
C SER A 113 -16.76 4.25 5.37
N THR A 114 -17.47 5.22 5.93
CA THR A 114 -17.03 6.62 5.96
C THR A 114 -15.81 6.82 6.86
N THR A 115 -15.75 6.11 7.99
CA THR A 115 -14.61 6.16 8.91
C THR A 115 -13.36 5.55 8.29
N ILE A 116 -13.48 4.45 7.56
CA ILE A 116 -12.38 3.78 6.85
C ILE A 116 -11.81 4.70 5.80
N GLN A 117 -12.64 5.42 5.05
CA GLN A 117 -12.15 6.37 4.06
C GLN A 117 -11.24 7.44 4.70
N VAL A 118 -11.67 8.04 5.81
CA VAL A 118 -10.87 9.06 6.52
C VAL A 118 -9.59 8.48 7.11
N VAL A 119 -9.69 7.29 7.73
CA VAL A 119 -8.52 6.58 8.28
C VAL A 119 -7.52 6.25 7.18
N MET A 120 -8.00 5.81 6.01
CA MET A 120 -7.17 5.48 4.85
C MET A 120 -6.54 6.70 4.21
N ASP A 121 -7.21 7.86 4.19
CA ASP A 121 -6.62 9.11 3.71
C ASP A 121 -5.44 9.52 4.62
N ILE A 122 -5.61 9.45 5.95
CA ILE A 122 -4.53 9.77 6.90
C ILE A 122 -3.40 8.75 6.81
N LEU A 123 -3.71 7.44 6.85
CA LEU A 123 -2.71 6.38 6.81
C LEU A 123 -1.98 6.32 5.48
N GLY A 124 -2.67 6.54 4.37
CA GLY A 124 -2.06 6.56 3.05
C GLY A 124 -1.07 7.71 2.89
N VAL A 125 -1.36 8.89 3.44
CA VAL A 125 -0.41 10.01 3.50
C VAL A 125 0.78 9.68 4.41
N LEU A 126 0.53 9.15 5.62
CA LEU A 126 1.60 8.79 6.56
C LEU A 126 2.53 7.71 6.00
N LEU A 127 1.97 6.64 5.43
CA LEU A 127 2.74 5.58 4.79
C LEU A 127 3.53 6.10 3.60
N THR A 128 2.91 6.91 2.73
CA THR A 128 3.62 7.49 1.58
C THR A 128 4.75 8.39 2.03
N CYS A 129 4.56 9.20 3.09
CA CYS A 129 5.61 10.04 3.66
C CYS A 129 6.75 9.22 4.29
N ALA A 130 6.41 8.17 5.05
CA ALA A 130 7.38 7.26 5.66
C ALA A 130 8.20 6.49 4.61
N ILE A 131 7.53 5.94 3.60
CA ILE A 131 8.16 5.22 2.49
C ILE A 131 9.02 6.17 1.64
N SER A 132 8.51 7.37 1.32
CA SER A 132 9.29 8.37 0.58
C SER A 132 10.56 8.74 1.34
N THR A 133 10.48 8.89 2.66
CA THR A 133 11.64 9.16 3.51
C THR A 133 12.62 7.99 3.53
N TYR A 134 12.13 6.75 3.57
CA TYR A 134 12.95 5.53 3.54
C TYR A 134 13.63 5.29 2.18
N VAL A 135 12.93 5.58 1.08
CA VAL A 135 13.48 5.51 -0.27
C VAL A 135 14.50 6.64 -0.48
N PHE A 136 14.22 7.86 -0.04
CA PHE A 136 15.20 8.95 -0.13
C PHE A 136 16.41 8.74 0.78
N SER A 137 16.28 8.05 1.92
CA SER A 137 17.44 7.71 2.75
C SER A 137 18.29 6.60 2.16
N SER A 138 17.69 5.65 1.41
CA SER A 138 18.43 4.63 0.66
C SER A 138 19.06 5.19 -0.63
N VAL A 139 18.43 6.17 -1.27
CA VAL A 139 18.99 6.93 -2.41
C VAL A 139 20.08 7.91 -1.97
N SER A 140 19.92 8.63 -0.85
CA SER A 140 20.99 9.47 -0.28
C SER A 140 22.23 8.65 0.11
N GLY A 141 22.08 7.36 0.40
CA GLY A 141 23.22 6.45 0.56
C GLY A 141 24.01 6.21 -0.75
N ALA A 142 23.33 6.24 -1.90
CA ALA A 142 23.94 6.17 -3.21
C ALA A 142 24.46 7.55 -3.66
N ASP A 143 23.73 8.63 -3.43
CA ASP A 143 24.13 10.00 -3.81
C ASP A 143 25.33 10.51 -2.99
N VAL A 144 25.51 10.03 -1.75
CA VAL A 144 26.74 10.28 -0.97
C VAL A 144 27.96 9.54 -1.56
N ALA A 145 27.75 8.40 -2.22
CA ALA A 145 28.82 7.69 -2.91
C ALA A 145 29.24 8.37 -4.24
N TRP A 146 28.29 8.98 -4.96
CA TRP A 146 28.55 9.71 -6.21
C TRP A 146 29.00 11.17 -6.01
N SER A 147 28.62 11.83 -4.91
CA SER A 147 29.03 13.21 -4.61
C SER A 147 30.48 13.34 -4.10
N GLY A 148 31.14 12.21 -3.80
CA GLY A 148 32.57 12.15 -3.49
C GLY A 148 33.48 11.94 -4.71
N MET A 149 32.92 11.76 -5.91
CA MET A 149 33.70 11.49 -7.13
C MET A 149 34.11 12.80 -7.80
N PRO A 150 35.39 12.97 -8.16
CA PRO A 150 35.87 14.22 -8.72
C PRO A 150 35.23 14.47 -10.09
N SER A 151 34.88 15.74 -10.34
CA SER A 151 34.04 16.23 -11.45
C SER A 151 34.49 15.88 -12.88
N TRP A 152 35.69 15.35 -13.05
CA TRP A 152 36.20 14.88 -14.35
C TRP A 152 35.76 13.45 -14.68
N LEU A 153 35.33 12.65 -13.69
CA LEU A 153 34.88 11.27 -13.93
C LEU A 153 33.43 11.20 -14.44
N SER A 154 32.60 12.18 -14.11
CA SER A 154 31.22 12.30 -14.63
C SER A 154 31.19 12.68 -16.11
N ILE A 155 32.15 13.48 -16.57
CA ILE A 155 32.24 13.90 -17.98
C ILE A 155 32.73 12.75 -18.89
N ALA A 156 33.50 11.81 -18.35
CA ALA A 156 34.09 10.71 -19.12
C ALA A 156 33.13 9.54 -19.43
N LEU A 157 31.97 9.48 -18.75
CA LEU A 157 30.96 8.43 -18.95
C LEU A 157 29.77 8.89 -19.81
N ASP A 158 29.71 10.18 -20.16
CA ASP A 158 28.69 10.80 -21.02
C ASP A 158 29.19 11.02 -22.49
N MET A 159 30.33 10.42 -22.87
CA MET A 159 30.82 10.34 -24.27
C MET A 159 30.78 8.91 -24.78
#